data_AF-A0A3E0QXR1-F1
#
_entry.id   AF-A0A3E0QXR1-F1
#
_cell.length_a   1.000
_cell.length_b   1.000
_cell.length_c   1.000
_cell.angle_alpha   90.00
_cell.angle_beta   90.00
_cell.angle_gamma   90.00
#
_symmetry.space_group_name_H-M   'P 1'
#
loop_
_entity.id
_entity.type
_entity.pdbx_description
1 polymer ?
#
loop_
_entity_poly.entity_id
_entity_poly.type
_entity_poly.pdbx_seq_one_letter_code
_entity_poly.pdbx_strand_id
1 'polypeptide(L)'
;MHACCMKGAANVNNAADWFLMIAAGGLIAVWLFRRFYVWLHEPPASRVYRLGEGSEPDPGDETVRFLTASGYEVVSGKHRVPIEIEVDGELMQSRLFIDYVAVKDGRTWLVKTVRDRMPIDWTGAGVRDKFLVYALLVPSAEGIVYADPRERWLRTITFAIGTEA
;
A
#
# COMPACT_ATOMS: atom_id res chain seq x y z
N MET A 1 77.98 13.05 1.23
CA MET A 1 77.54 12.09 0.20
C MET A 1 76.69 11.03 0.88
N HIS A 2 75.40 10.96 0.53
CA HIS A 2 74.55 9.76 0.33
C HIS A 2 73.09 10.13 0.55
N ALA A 3 72.36 10.18 -0.56
CA ALA A 3 70.94 10.46 -0.63
C ALA A 3 70.13 9.29 -0.04
N CYS A 4 69.31 9.61 0.95
CA CYS A 4 68.14 8.83 1.33
C CYS A 4 66.92 9.64 0.89
N CYS A 5 66.08 9.12 -0.01
CA CYS A 5 64.63 9.20 0.17
C CYS A 5 63.87 8.43 -0.90
N MET A 6 63.15 7.40 -0.43
CA MET A 6 61.79 7.01 -0.83
C MET A 6 61.39 7.11 -2.30
N LYS A 7 61.43 5.95 -2.96
CA LYS A 7 60.66 5.65 -4.16
C LYS A 7 59.74 4.47 -3.82
N GLY A 8 58.51 4.74 -3.37
CA GLY A 8 57.61 3.65 -2.99
C GLY A 8 56.16 3.98 -2.60
N ALA A 9 55.82 5.22 -2.21
CA ALA A 9 54.50 5.50 -1.60
C ALA A 9 53.40 6.00 -2.56
N ALA A 10 53.69 6.28 -3.83
CA ALA A 10 52.74 6.95 -4.73
C ALA A 10 51.75 6.01 -5.45
N ASN A 11 51.99 4.70 -5.45
CA ASN A 11 51.17 3.74 -6.19
C ASN A 11 50.05 3.10 -5.35
N VAL A 12 50.24 3.04 -4.02
CA VAL A 12 49.26 2.45 -3.09
C VAL A 12 48.03 3.34 -2.94
N ASN A 13 48.21 4.67 -2.89
CA ASN A 13 47.09 5.61 -2.71
C ASN A 13 46.17 5.66 -3.94
N ASN A 14 46.73 5.66 -5.15
CA ASN A 14 45.95 5.63 -6.38
C ASN A 14 45.24 4.28 -6.58
N ALA A 15 45.90 3.16 -6.24
CA ALA A 15 45.28 1.85 -6.29
C ALA A 15 44.14 1.74 -5.26
N ALA A 16 44.36 2.20 -4.03
CA ALA A 16 43.35 2.22 -2.98
C ALA A 16 42.15 3.11 -3.36
N ASP A 17 42.38 4.30 -3.92
CA ASP A 17 41.30 5.18 -4.38
C ASP A 17 40.51 4.57 -5.53
N TRP A 18 41.20 3.97 -6.51
CA TRP A 18 40.55 3.21 -7.58
C TRP A 18 39.67 2.08 -7.03
N PHE A 19 40.16 1.33 -6.05
CA PHE A 19 39.41 0.22 -5.45
C PHE A 19 38.21 0.74 -4.68
N LEU A 20 38.36 1.85 -3.97
CA LEU A 20 37.29 2.52 -3.26
C LEU A 20 36.22 3.04 -4.22
N MET A 21 36.61 3.65 -5.35
CA MET A 21 35.68 4.13 -6.37
C MET A 21 34.87 2.99 -7.00
N ILE A 22 35.52 1.88 -7.34
CA ILE A 22 34.84 0.71 -7.91
C ILE A 22 33.90 0.06 -6.90
N ALA A 23 34.34 -0.09 -5.63
CA ALA A 23 33.52 -0.67 -4.59
C ALA A 23 32.28 0.21 -4.29
N ALA A 24 32.46 1.52 -4.16
CA ALA A 24 31.37 2.46 -3.93
C ALA A 24 30.40 2.51 -5.13
N GLY A 25 30.93 2.58 -6.35
CA GLY A 25 30.13 2.57 -7.58
C GLY A 25 29.33 1.28 -7.74
N GLY A 26 29.95 0.13 -7.45
CA GLY A 26 29.27 -1.17 -7.46
C GLY A 26 28.16 -1.26 -6.42
N LEU A 27 28.38 -0.73 -5.21
CA LEU A 27 27.38 -0.74 -4.14
C LEU A 27 26.18 0.17 -4.48
N ILE A 28 26.45 1.34 -5.06
CA ILE A 28 25.40 2.24 -5.59
C ILE A 28 24.65 1.57 -6.73
N ALA A 29 25.35 0.93 -7.68
CA ALA A 29 24.72 0.23 -8.79
C ALA A 29 23.82 -0.91 -8.32
N VAL A 30 24.24 -1.72 -7.34
CA VAL A 30 23.42 -2.78 -6.73
C VAL A 30 22.23 -2.19 -6.00
N TRP A 31 22.41 -1.09 -5.27
CA TRP A 31 21.32 -0.42 -4.55
C TRP A 31 20.28 0.16 -5.52
N LEU A 32 20.72 0.88 -6.55
CA LEU A 32 19.87 1.41 -7.62
C LEU A 32 19.20 0.28 -8.40
N PHE A 33 19.92 -0.80 -8.70
CA PHE A 33 19.36 -1.97 -9.37
C PHE A 33 18.29 -2.63 -8.51
N ARG A 34 18.50 -2.83 -7.20
CA ARG A 34 17.44 -3.34 -6.29
C ARG A 34 16.25 -2.40 -6.24
N ARG A 35 16.48 -1.09 -6.08
CA ARG A 35 15.42 -0.07 -6.01
C ARG A 35 14.60 -0.06 -7.30
N PHE A 36 15.28 -0.11 -8.44
CA PHE A 36 14.68 -0.16 -9.76
C PHE A 36 13.99 -1.50 -10.04
N TYR A 37 14.56 -2.62 -9.60
CA TYR A 37 13.99 -3.95 -9.77
C TYR A 37 12.69 -4.11 -8.97
N VAL A 38 12.66 -3.61 -7.72
CA VAL A 38 11.43 -3.55 -6.90
C VAL A 38 10.39 -2.64 -7.57
N TRP A 39 10.79 -1.46 -8.03
CA TRP A 39 9.90 -0.54 -8.76
C TRP A 39 9.37 -1.14 -10.08
N LEU A 40 10.17 -1.95 -10.78
CA LEU A 40 9.78 -2.57 -12.05
C LEU A 40 8.92 -3.83 -11.86
N HIS A 41 9.08 -4.55 -10.74
CA HIS A 41 8.27 -5.72 -10.39
C HIS A 41 7.08 -5.38 -9.49
N GLU A 42 6.80 -4.10 -9.23
CA GLU A 42 5.45 -3.68 -8.89
C GLU A 42 4.55 -4.08 -10.08
N PRO A 43 3.59 -5.00 -9.88
CA PRO A 43 2.94 -5.71 -10.97
C PRO A 43 2.36 -4.72 -12.01
N PRO A 44 2.79 -4.81 -13.28
CA PRO A 44 2.34 -3.91 -14.31
C PRO A 44 0.85 -4.16 -14.59
N ALA A 45 0.04 -3.14 -14.29
CA ALA A 45 -1.27 -2.90 -14.92
C ALA A 45 -2.31 -4.04 -14.85
N SER A 46 -2.73 -4.46 -13.65
CA SER A 46 -4.07 -5.03 -13.48
C SER A 46 -5.05 -3.91 -13.12
N ARG A 47 -5.55 -3.16 -14.11
CA ARG A 47 -6.71 -2.26 -13.98
C ARG A 47 -6.77 -1.50 -12.63
N VAL A 48 -5.63 -0.92 -12.22
CA VAL A 48 -5.50 -0.30 -10.90
C VAL A 48 -6.42 0.91 -10.88
N TYR A 49 -7.53 0.79 -10.15
CA TYR A 49 -8.44 1.91 -9.97
C TYR A 49 -7.76 2.90 -9.04
N ARG A 50 -7.21 3.98 -9.62
CA ARG A 50 -6.78 5.12 -8.82
C ARG A 50 -8.05 5.74 -8.26
N LEU A 51 -8.20 5.65 -6.95
CA LEU A 51 -9.22 6.42 -6.23
C LEU A 51 -9.06 7.88 -6.66
N GLY A 52 -10.11 8.46 -7.23
CA GLY A 52 -10.13 9.88 -7.58
C GLY A 52 -10.15 10.74 -6.33
N GLU A 53 -10.44 12.03 -6.48
CA GLU A 53 -10.77 12.87 -5.33
C GLU A 53 -12.09 12.37 -4.73
N GLY A 54 -11.99 11.76 -3.54
CA GLY A 54 -13.16 11.38 -2.76
C GLY A 54 -13.87 12.62 -2.24
N SER A 55 -14.99 12.40 -1.54
CA SER A 55 -15.55 13.50 -0.74
C SER A 55 -14.57 13.92 0.35
N GLU A 56 -14.60 15.20 0.73
CA GLU A 56 -13.87 15.66 1.90
C GLU A 56 -14.42 14.93 3.15
N PRO A 57 -13.57 14.32 3.98
CA PRO A 57 -14.03 13.68 5.20
C PRO A 57 -14.57 14.73 6.17
N ASP A 58 -15.81 14.55 6.65
CA ASP A 58 -16.41 15.44 7.65
C ASP A 58 -15.82 15.15 9.04
N PRO A 59 -15.07 16.09 9.66
CA PRO A 59 -14.51 15.90 10.99
C PRO A 59 -15.57 15.69 12.09
N GLY A 60 -16.82 16.09 11.82
CA GLY A 60 -17.96 15.89 12.71
C GLY A 60 -18.54 14.47 12.70
N ASP A 61 -18.22 13.65 11.69
CA ASP A 61 -18.72 12.28 11.59
C ASP A 61 -18.16 11.41 12.73
N GLU A 62 -19.04 10.67 13.39
CA GLU A 62 -18.68 9.76 14.48
C GLU A 62 -17.61 8.74 14.08
N THR A 63 -17.67 8.25 12.85
CA THR A 63 -16.71 7.31 12.27
C THR A 63 -15.33 7.97 12.15
N VAL A 64 -15.26 9.19 11.62
CA VAL A 64 -14.00 9.92 11.45
C VAL A 64 -13.35 10.15 12.82
N ARG A 65 -14.13 10.61 13.79
CA ARG A 65 -13.67 10.79 15.17
C ARG A 65 -13.19 9.50 15.81
N PHE A 66 -13.91 8.39 15.60
CA PHE A 66 -13.54 7.08 16.13
C PHE A 66 -12.24 6.54 15.51
N LEU A 67 -12.06 6.70 14.20
CA LEU A 67 -10.83 6.34 13.50
C LEU A 67 -9.65 7.17 14.00
N THR A 68 -9.82 8.49 14.12
CA THR A 68 -8.79 9.40 14.65
C THR A 68 -8.42 9.07 16.09
N ALA A 69 -9.40 8.80 16.96
CA ALA A 69 -9.15 8.34 18.32
C ALA A 69 -8.40 6.99 18.38
N SER A 70 -8.52 6.17 17.34
CA SER A 70 -7.84 4.89 17.18
C SER A 70 -6.45 4.99 16.51
N GLY A 71 -5.99 6.22 16.25
CA GLY A 71 -4.68 6.53 15.67
C GLY A 71 -4.64 6.48 14.14
N TYR A 72 -5.79 6.57 13.47
CA TYR A 72 -5.85 6.67 12.01
C TYR A 72 -6.03 8.14 11.58
N GLU A 73 -5.32 8.55 10.56
CA GLU A 73 -5.55 9.82 9.86
C GLU A 73 -6.51 9.57 8.69
N VAL A 74 -7.69 10.20 8.69
CA VAL A 74 -8.65 10.05 7.59
C VAL A 74 -8.29 11.03 6.48
N VAL A 75 -7.78 10.51 5.37
CA VAL A 75 -7.28 11.31 4.25
C VAL A 75 -8.33 11.55 3.15
N SER A 76 -9.38 10.73 3.11
CA SER A 76 -10.44 10.89 2.13
C SER A 76 -11.75 10.30 2.64
N GLY A 77 -12.86 10.96 2.31
CA GLY A 77 -14.22 10.54 2.59
C GLY A 77 -14.69 9.41 1.68
N LYS A 78 -15.99 9.39 1.45
CA LYS A 78 -16.66 8.33 0.70
C LYS A 78 -16.33 8.39 -0.78
N HIS A 79 -15.96 7.23 -1.33
CA HIS A 79 -15.75 7.00 -2.76
C HIS A 79 -16.85 6.11 -3.32
N ARG A 80 -17.35 6.46 -4.50
CA ARG A 80 -18.26 5.62 -5.29
C ARG A 80 -17.52 5.13 -6.52
N VAL A 81 -17.40 3.81 -6.65
CA VAL A 81 -16.77 3.17 -7.80
C VAL A 81 -17.86 2.52 -8.67
N PRO A 82 -18.24 3.13 -9.80
CA PRO A 82 -19.19 2.53 -10.73
C PRO A 82 -18.56 1.31 -11.42
N ILE A 83 -19.36 0.27 -11.61
CA ILE A 83 -18.94 -0.95 -12.31
C ILE A 83 -20.00 -1.28 -13.34
N GLU A 84 -19.62 -1.28 -14.61
CA GLU A 84 -20.42 -1.80 -15.71
C GLU A 84 -20.05 -3.27 -15.91
N ILE A 85 -21.06 -4.13 -16.05
CA ILE A 85 -20.92 -5.57 -16.19
C ILE A 85 -21.75 -5.98 -17.39
N GLU A 86 -21.15 -6.61 -18.38
CA GLU A 86 -21.88 -7.21 -19.48
C GLU A 86 -21.99 -8.72 -19.26
N VAL A 87 -23.20 -9.26 -19.32
CA VAL A 87 -23.47 -10.70 -19.23
C VAL A 87 -24.34 -11.09 -20.42
N ASP A 88 -23.81 -11.94 -21.30
CA ASP A 88 -24.52 -12.43 -22.49
C ASP A 88 -25.14 -11.32 -23.36
N GLY A 89 -24.45 -10.18 -23.47
CA GLY A 89 -24.88 -9.00 -24.23
C GLY A 89 -25.84 -8.07 -23.48
N GLU A 90 -26.24 -8.40 -22.24
CA GLU A 90 -27.00 -7.51 -21.36
C GLU A 90 -26.06 -6.66 -20.50
N LEU A 91 -26.17 -5.33 -20.62
CA LEU A 91 -25.42 -4.39 -19.81
C LEU A 91 -26.11 -4.17 -18.46
N MET A 92 -25.39 -4.53 -17.39
CA MET A 92 -25.77 -4.36 -16.01
C MET A 92 -24.89 -3.30 -15.34
N GLN A 93 -25.47 -2.56 -14.42
CA GLN A 93 -24.77 -1.53 -13.66
C GLN A 93 -24.73 -1.89 -12.19
N SER A 94 -23.53 -1.85 -11.63
CA SER A 94 -23.27 -2.06 -10.21
C SER A 94 -22.38 -0.93 -9.67
N ARG A 95 -22.15 -0.94 -8.36
CA ARG A 95 -21.31 0.04 -7.70
C ARG A 95 -20.72 -0.52 -6.42
N LEU A 96 -19.45 -0.22 -6.19
CA LEU A 96 -18.80 -0.41 -4.90
C LEU A 96 -18.68 0.93 -4.19
N PHE A 97 -18.65 0.86 -2.86
CA PHE A 97 -18.45 2.03 -2.01
C PHE A 97 -17.30 1.77 -1.06
N ILE A 98 -16.37 2.71 -0.99
CA ILE A 98 -15.36 2.77 0.06
C ILE A 98 -15.80 3.92 0.95
N ASP A 99 -16.02 3.67 2.24
CA ASP A 99 -16.66 4.66 3.11
C ASP A 99 -15.64 5.75 3.50
N TYR A 100 -14.40 5.36 3.80
CA TYR A 100 -13.27 6.28 4.03
C TYR A 100 -11.95 5.66 3.54
N VAL A 101 -10.95 6.50 3.32
CA VAL A 101 -9.55 6.11 3.18
C VAL A 101 -8.79 6.70 4.36
N ALA A 102 -8.02 5.87 5.05
CA ALA A 102 -7.27 6.30 6.21
C ALA A 102 -5.82 5.84 6.14
N VAL A 103 -4.93 6.58 6.78
CA VAL A 103 -3.50 6.27 6.89
C VAL A 103 -3.17 6.01 8.35
N LYS A 104 -2.39 4.95 8.60
CA LYS A 104 -1.82 4.65 9.91
C LYS A 104 -0.45 4.04 9.73
N ASP A 105 0.53 4.54 10.47
CA ASP A 105 1.94 4.12 10.39
C ASP A 105 2.51 4.17 8.96
N GLY A 106 2.10 5.19 8.18
CA GLY A 106 2.50 5.36 6.78
C GLY A 106 1.87 4.36 5.80
N ARG A 107 0.93 3.52 6.25
CA ARG A 107 0.21 2.56 5.41
C ARG A 107 -1.21 3.03 5.16
N THR A 108 -1.68 2.85 3.93
CA THR A 108 -3.04 3.21 3.51
C THR A 108 -4.00 2.06 3.76
N TRP A 109 -5.16 2.37 4.32
CA TRP A 109 -6.22 1.45 4.67
C TRP A 109 -7.55 1.89 4.06
N LEU A 110 -8.29 0.95 3.49
CA LEU A 110 -9.66 1.20 3.08
C LEU A 110 -10.59 0.97 4.27
N VAL A 111 -11.49 1.89 4.55
CA VAL A 111 -12.42 1.76 5.67
C VAL A 111 -13.80 1.38 5.17
N LYS A 112 -14.37 0.38 5.84
CA LYS A 112 -15.76 -0.06 5.67
C LYS A 112 -16.47 0.04 7.01
N THR A 113 -17.59 0.75 7.06
CA THR A 113 -18.38 0.88 8.29
C THR A 113 -19.43 -0.22 8.40
N VAL A 114 -19.77 -0.59 9.64
CA VAL A 114 -20.88 -1.51 9.91
C VAL A 114 -22.20 -0.93 9.37
N ARG A 115 -23.01 -1.81 8.76
CA ARG A 115 -24.37 -1.49 8.32
C ARG A 115 -25.31 -2.57 8.80
N ASP A 116 -26.36 -2.17 9.53
CA ASP A 116 -27.33 -3.08 10.17
C ASP A 116 -27.96 -4.10 9.19
N ARG A 117 -28.07 -3.76 7.90
CA ARG A 117 -28.68 -4.62 6.87
C ARG A 117 -27.70 -5.60 6.20
N MET A 118 -26.41 -5.55 6.53
CA MET A 118 -25.38 -6.35 5.89
C MET A 118 -24.43 -6.96 6.95
N PRO A 119 -24.92 -7.87 7.79
CA PRO A 119 -24.06 -8.63 8.69
C PRO A 119 -22.98 -9.36 7.91
N ILE A 120 -21.84 -9.56 8.55
CA ILE A 120 -20.68 -10.22 7.96
C ILE A 120 -20.58 -11.62 8.54
N ASP A 121 -20.47 -12.60 7.65
CA ASP A 121 -20.00 -13.91 8.06
C ASP A 121 -18.48 -13.84 8.25
N TRP A 122 -18.03 -14.08 9.48
CA TRP A 122 -16.63 -14.01 9.88
C TRP A 122 -15.85 -15.29 9.55
N THR A 123 -16.38 -16.16 8.71
CA THR A 123 -15.62 -17.25 8.10
C THR A 123 -14.65 -16.72 7.04
N GLY A 124 -13.62 -17.52 6.71
CA GLY A 124 -12.66 -17.16 5.66
C GLY A 124 -13.33 -16.93 4.30
N ALA A 125 -14.35 -17.72 3.96
CA ALA A 125 -15.13 -17.54 2.73
C ALA A 125 -15.96 -16.24 2.77
N GLY A 126 -16.63 -15.95 3.89
CA GLY A 126 -17.41 -14.72 4.05
C GLY A 126 -16.55 -13.45 3.98
N VAL A 127 -15.39 -13.45 4.62
CA VAL A 127 -14.42 -12.35 4.55
C VAL A 127 -13.84 -12.19 3.14
N ARG A 128 -13.48 -13.30 2.48
CA ARG A 128 -13.01 -13.30 1.09
C ARG A 128 -14.05 -12.68 0.16
N ASP A 129 -15.27 -13.22 0.15
CA ASP A 129 -16.30 -12.83 -0.81
C ASP A 129 -16.72 -11.36 -0.64
N LYS A 130 -16.68 -10.84 0.60
CA LYS A 130 -17.05 -9.45 0.88
C LYS A 130 -15.91 -8.46 0.69
N PHE A 131 -14.69 -8.79 1.11
CA PHE A 131 -13.61 -7.81 1.23
C PHE A 131 -12.47 -7.96 0.22
N LEU A 132 -12.25 -9.15 -0.35
CA LEU A 132 -11.15 -9.38 -1.30
C LEU A 132 -11.27 -8.46 -2.51
N VAL A 133 -12.50 -8.19 -2.97
CA VAL A 133 -12.75 -7.27 -4.09
C VAL A 133 -12.15 -5.89 -3.88
N TYR A 134 -12.15 -5.36 -2.64
CA TYR A 134 -11.58 -4.04 -2.34
C TYR A 134 -10.06 -4.05 -2.32
N ALA A 135 -9.46 -5.14 -1.79
CA ALA A 135 -8.01 -5.31 -1.81
C ALA A 135 -7.47 -5.43 -3.26
N LEU A 136 -8.22 -6.12 -4.13
CA LEU A 136 -7.88 -6.23 -5.55
C LEU A 136 -8.13 -4.94 -6.32
N LEU A 137 -9.16 -4.16 -5.93
CA LEU A 137 -9.50 -2.89 -6.59
C LEU A 137 -8.46 -1.80 -6.33
N VAL A 138 -7.91 -1.76 -5.11
CA VAL A 138 -6.91 -0.77 -4.68
C VAL A 138 -5.67 -1.48 -4.13
N PRO A 139 -4.77 -2.00 -5.00
CA PRO A 139 -3.59 -2.76 -4.57
C PRO A 139 -2.58 -1.96 -3.75
N SER A 140 -2.67 -0.62 -3.76
CA SER A 140 -1.83 0.25 -2.94
C SER A 140 -2.27 0.33 -1.47
N ALA A 141 -3.45 -0.19 -1.13
CA ALA A 141 -3.90 -0.29 0.24
C ALA A 141 -3.36 -1.58 0.89
N GLU A 142 -2.91 -1.47 2.14
CA GLU A 142 -2.42 -2.61 2.94
C GLU A 142 -3.54 -3.62 3.23
N GLY A 143 -4.77 -3.11 3.36
CA GLY A 143 -5.93 -3.92 3.67
C GLY A 143 -7.16 -3.09 3.95
N ILE A 144 -8.11 -3.72 4.63
CA ILE A 144 -9.40 -3.15 4.98
C ILE A 144 -9.49 -3.01 6.50
N VAL A 145 -9.97 -1.86 6.96
CA VAL A 145 -10.40 -1.66 8.35
C VAL A 145 -11.92 -1.68 8.37
N TYR A 146 -12.48 -2.68 9.05
CA TYR A 146 -13.91 -2.76 9.31
C TYR A 146 -14.21 -2.12 10.66
N ALA A 147 -14.92 -0.99 10.67
CA ALA A 147 -15.14 -0.16 11.83
C ALA A 147 -16.61 -0.15 12.25
N ASP A 148 -16.84 -0.38 13.54
CA ASP A 148 -18.12 -0.14 14.20
C ASP A 148 -17.98 1.05 15.16
N PRO A 149 -18.40 2.27 14.77
CA PRO A 149 -18.34 3.42 15.67
C PRO A 149 -19.31 3.28 16.86
N ARG A 150 -20.42 2.55 16.69
CA ARG A 150 -21.47 2.41 17.73
C ARG A 150 -21.01 1.47 18.84
N GLU A 151 -20.47 0.31 18.46
CA GLU A 151 -19.92 -0.68 19.39
C GLU A 151 -18.45 -0.42 19.74
N ARG A 152 -17.82 0.59 19.13
CA ARG A 152 -16.44 1.04 19.37
C ARG A 152 -15.38 -0.04 19.18
N TRP A 153 -15.50 -0.83 18.13
CA TRP A 153 -14.46 -1.77 17.75
C TRP A 153 -14.06 -1.62 16.28
N LEU A 154 -12.84 -2.04 15.99
CA LEU A 154 -12.27 -2.07 14.65
C LEU A 154 -11.60 -3.41 14.42
N ARG A 155 -11.72 -3.93 13.19
CA ARG A 155 -11.02 -5.14 12.75
C ARG A 155 -10.23 -4.85 11.50
N THR A 156 -8.97 -5.21 11.53
CA THR A 156 -8.07 -5.12 10.39
C THR A 156 -8.09 -6.43 9.62
N ILE A 157 -8.23 -6.33 8.31
CA ILE A 157 -8.32 -7.46 7.39
C ILE A 157 -7.25 -7.27 6.32
N THR A 158 -6.29 -8.19 6.29
CA THR A 158 -5.20 -8.24 5.31
C THR A 158 -5.27 -9.55 4.54
N PHE A 159 -4.89 -9.52 3.27
CA PHE A 159 -4.92 -10.69 2.39
C PHE A 159 -3.52 -11.06 1.95
N ALA A 160 -3.16 -12.34 2.13
CA ALA A 160 -1.99 -12.95 1.50
C ALA A 160 -2.48 -13.97 0.48
N ILE A 161 -2.04 -13.85 -0.77
CA ILE A 161 -2.49 -14.70 -1.89
C ILE A 161 -1.35 -15.62 -2.29
N GLY A 162 -1.66 -16.90 -2.53
CA GLY A 162 -0.67 -17.89 -2.99
C GLY A 162 0.34 -18.34 -1.94
N THR A 163 0.11 -17.99 -0.67
CA THR A 163 0.86 -18.56 0.46
C THR A 163 0.11 -19.79 0.95
N GLU A 164 0.72 -20.97 0.84
CA GLU A 164 0.25 -22.15 1.56
C GLU A 164 0.75 -22.04 3.02
N ALA A 165 -0.17 -22.12 3.97
CA ALA A 165 0.12 -22.08 5.41
C ALA A 165 0.30 -23.49 5.97
#